data_AF-A0A520YAY9-F1
#
_entry.id   AF-A0A520YAY9-F1
#
_cell.length_a   1.000
_cell.length_b   1.000
_cell.length_c   1.000
_cell.angle_alpha   90.00
_cell.angle_beta   90.00
_cell.angle_gamma   90.00
#
_symmetry.space_group_name_H-M   'P 1'
#
loop_
_entity.id
_entity.type
_entity.pdbx_description
1 polymer ?
#
loop_
_entity_poly.entity_id
_entity_poly.type
_entity_poly.pdbx_seq_one_letter_code
_entity_poly.pdbx_strand_id
1 'polypeptide(L)'
;MIGSRNTCAFMVLASALLASCGSDNSGTPTGVAEAFYEEMAAGNVEAAKSLSTPETAEMLDYIAATHCTEMFHMIAEGGASDARVDEDSASVRFVEGGGFATVPLVKVDGEWRVDFATMMKGYMKPEPVNTSL
;
A
#
# COMPACT_ATOMS: atom_id res chain seq x y z
N MET A 1 -18.67 -38.23 -38.46
CA MET A 1 -18.24 -37.90 -37.09
C MET A 1 -16.85 -38.47 -36.87
N ILE A 2 -15.99 -37.70 -36.21
CA ILE A 2 -14.57 -37.96 -35.88
C ILE A 2 -13.59 -37.63 -37.02
N GLY A 3 -12.93 -36.48 -36.87
CA GLY A 3 -11.74 -36.10 -37.60
C GLY A 3 -10.74 -35.48 -36.62
N SER A 4 -9.82 -36.30 -36.12
CA SER A 4 -8.64 -35.88 -35.37
C SER A 4 -7.45 -35.82 -36.31
N ARG A 5 -6.90 -34.63 -36.58
CA ARG A 5 -5.54 -34.45 -37.13
C ARG A 5 -4.88 -33.23 -36.51
N ASN A 6 -3.92 -33.52 -35.63
CA ASN A 6 -2.88 -32.68 -35.07
C ASN A 6 -2.40 -31.56 -35.99
N THR A 7 -2.44 -30.31 -35.51
CA THR A 7 -1.29 -29.38 -35.49
C THR A 7 -1.69 -28.13 -34.72
N CYS A 8 -1.22 -28.00 -33.48
CA CYS A 8 -1.01 -26.72 -32.79
C CYS A 8 -0.11 -27.02 -31.58
N ALA A 9 1.14 -27.37 -31.89
CA ALA A 9 2.23 -27.14 -30.95
C ALA A 9 2.38 -25.61 -30.83
N PHE A 10 1.57 -25.00 -29.97
CA PHE A 10 1.84 -23.68 -29.41
C PHE A 10 2.02 -23.91 -27.92
N MET A 11 3.28 -24.08 -27.56
CA MET A 11 3.78 -24.06 -26.20
C MET A 11 3.61 -22.62 -25.70
N VAL A 12 2.36 -22.21 -25.45
CA VAL A 12 2.08 -21.00 -24.69
C VAL A 12 2.41 -21.36 -23.25
N LEU A 13 3.61 -20.95 -22.85
CA LEU A 13 4.01 -20.73 -21.47
C LEU A 13 3.00 -19.74 -20.88
N ALA A 14 1.82 -20.26 -20.55
CA ALA A 14 0.76 -19.53 -19.87
C ALA A 14 1.30 -19.27 -18.48
N SER A 15 1.83 -18.07 -18.32
CA SER A 15 2.11 -17.43 -17.06
C SER A 15 0.96 -17.76 -16.12
N ALA A 16 1.25 -18.64 -15.16
CA ALA A 16 0.54 -18.68 -13.92
C ALA A 16 0.85 -17.37 -13.19
N LEU A 17 0.31 -16.27 -13.71
CA LEU A 17 -0.02 -15.11 -12.91
C LEU A 17 -1.14 -15.61 -12.01
N LEU A 18 -0.71 -16.21 -10.91
CA LEU A 18 -1.55 -16.53 -9.78
C LEU A 18 -2.35 -15.27 -9.48
N ALA A 19 -3.62 -15.35 -9.82
CA ALA A 19 -4.72 -14.93 -8.98
C ALA A 19 -4.28 -14.21 -7.69
N SER A 20 -4.11 -12.90 -7.77
CA SER A 20 -4.65 -12.00 -6.76
C SER A 20 -5.76 -11.17 -7.40
N CYS A 21 -6.72 -11.90 -7.98
CA CYS A 21 -8.07 -11.42 -8.23
C CYS A 21 -8.90 -12.02 -7.11
N GLY A 22 -8.94 -11.34 -5.97
CA GLY A 22 -9.49 -11.89 -4.74
C GLY A 22 -9.86 -10.83 -3.71
N SER A 23 -10.33 -9.66 -4.16
CA SER A 23 -11.21 -8.77 -3.40
C SER A 23 -11.56 -7.60 -4.30
N ASP A 24 -12.86 -7.31 -4.48
CA ASP A 24 -13.42 -6.16 -5.21
C ASP A 24 -13.01 -4.77 -4.64
N ASN A 25 -11.87 -4.66 -3.94
CA ASN A 25 -11.40 -3.48 -3.21
C ASN A 25 -9.96 -3.05 -3.58
N SER A 26 -9.27 -3.73 -4.50
CA SER A 26 -7.87 -3.44 -4.89
C SER A 26 -7.63 -2.09 -5.57
N GLY A 27 -8.70 -1.36 -5.92
CA GLY A 27 -8.64 0.02 -6.41
C GLY A 27 -9.15 1.06 -5.41
N THR A 28 -9.38 0.68 -4.16
CA THR A 28 -9.85 1.57 -3.09
C THR A 28 -8.69 1.95 -2.16
N PRO A 29 -8.74 3.15 -1.52
CA PRO A 29 -7.70 3.54 -0.58
C PRO A 29 -7.51 2.54 0.56
N THR A 30 -8.61 1.98 1.09
CA THR A 30 -8.56 0.98 2.16
C THR A 30 -7.85 -0.29 1.70
N GLY A 31 -8.20 -0.82 0.52
CA GLY A 31 -7.57 -2.04 0.01
C GLY A 31 -6.07 -1.86 -0.27
N VAL A 32 -5.65 -0.70 -0.78
CA VAL A 32 -4.22 -0.38 -0.96
C VAL A 32 -3.50 -0.29 0.39
N ALA A 33 -4.13 0.33 1.39
CA ALA A 33 -3.55 0.43 2.73
C ALA A 33 -3.42 -0.94 3.40
N GLU A 34 -4.45 -1.80 3.32
CA GLU A 34 -4.41 -3.16 3.88
C GLU A 34 -3.31 -3.99 3.21
N ALA A 35 -3.28 -4.02 1.88
CA ALA A 35 -2.24 -4.72 1.13
C ALA A 35 -0.83 -4.24 1.49
N PHE A 36 -0.65 -2.93 1.69
CA PHE A 36 0.64 -2.38 2.12
C PHE A 36 1.09 -2.96 3.47
N TYR A 37 0.21 -3.02 4.47
CA TYR A 37 0.56 -3.58 5.78
C TYR A 37 0.73 -5.09 5.76
N GLU A 38 -0.05 -5.81 4.94
CA GLU A 38 0.12 -7.25 4.73
C GLU A 38 1.50 -7.58 4.13
N GLU A 39 1.93 -6.85 3.10
CA GLU A 39 3.25 -7.06 2.49
C GLU A 39 4.38 -6.68 3.46
N MET A 40 4.22 -5.59 4.21
CA MET A 40 5.18 -5.20 5.25
C MET A 40 5.27 -6.23 6.39
N ALA A 41 4.14 -6.81 6.80
CA ALA A 41 4.10 -7.88 7.77
C ALA A 41 4.76 -9.17 7.21
N ALA A 42 4.55 -9.49 5.95
CA ALA A 42 5.21 -10.61 5.28
C ALA A 42 6.72 -10.38 5.08
N GLY A 43 7.24 -9.17 5.32
CA GLY A 43 8.63 -8.79 5.03
C GLY A 43 8.90 -8.54 3.55
N ASN A 44 7.85 -8.45 2.72
CA ASN A 44 7.92 -8.22 1.28
C ASN A 44 8.02 -6.72 0.98
N VAL A 45 9.15 -6.11 1.35
CA VAL A 45 9.37 -4.67 1.23
C VAL A 45 9.25 -4.20 -0.23
N GLU A 46 9.70 -4.99 -1.21
CA GLU A 46 9.56 -4.63 -2.64
C GLU A 46 8.11 -4.50 -3.09
N ALA A 47 7.23 -5.39 -2.61
CA ALA A 47 5.80 -5.33 -2.90
C ALA A 47 5.17 -4.10 -2.23
N ALA A 48 5.50 -3.84 -0.97
CA ALA A 48 5.05 -2.64 -0.24
C ALA A 48 5.51 -1.34 -0.93
N LYS A 49 6.74 -1.30 -1.46
CA LYS A 49 7.25 -0.16 -2.24
C LYS A 49 6.40 0.13 -3.47
N SER A 50 5.95 -0.92 -4.18
CA SER A 50 5.11 -0.78 -5.38
C SER A 50 3.72 -0.16 -5.08
N LEU A 51 3.23 -0.34 -3.85
CA LEU A 51 1.97 0.22 -3.35
C LEU A 51 2.12 1.65 -2.78
N SER A 52 3.33 2.20 -2.81
CA SER A 52 3.66 3.49 -2.19
C SER A 52 4.11 4.53 -3.21
N THR A 53 4.17 5.79 -2.80
CA THR A 53 4.83 6.85 -3.59
C THR A 53 6.34 6.60 -3.64
N PRO A 54 7.06 7.05 -4.68
CA PRO A 54 8.51 6.84 -4.78
C PRO A 54 9.28 7.33 -3.54
N GLU A 55 8.85 8.45 -2.97
CA GLU A 55 9.46 9.03 -1.77
C GLU A 55 9.20 8.17 -0.52
N THR A 56 8.00 7.59 -0.41
CA THR A 56 7.69 6.62 0.65
C THR A 56 8.46 5.31 0.44
N ALA A 57 8.66 4.88 -0.80
CA ALA A 57 9.43 3.69 -1.12
C ALA A 57 10.90 3.80 -0.68
N GLU A 58 11.51 4.99 -0.78
CA GLU A 58 12.84 5.24 -0.23
C GLU A 58 12.87 5.19 1.30
N MET A 59 11.81 5.66 1.98
CA MET A 59 11.69 5.53 3.44
C MET A 59 11.57 4.06 3.87
N LEU A 60 10.91 3.22 3.07
CA LEU A 60 10.77 1.79 3.36
C LEU A 60 12.10 1.06 3.34
N ASP A 61 13.04 1.43 2.47
CA ASP A 61 14.39 0.85 2.47
C ASP A 61 15.12 1.12 3.81
N TYR A 62 14.89 2.29 4.41
CA TYR A 62 15.42 2.64 5.72
C TYR A 62 14.75 1.84 6.85
N ILE A 63 13.42 1.69 6.81
CA ILE A 63 12.66 0.92 7.81
C ILE A 63 12.95 -0.58 7.74
N ALA A 64 13.16 -1.12 6.54
CA ALA A 64 13.56 -2.51 6.33
C ALA A 64 14.92 -2.80 6.99
N ALA A 65 15.84 -1.84 6.95
CA ALA A 65 17.16 -1.97 7.54
C ALA A 65 17.15 -1.96 9.09
N THR A 66 16.08 -1.46 9.72
CA THR A 66 15.97 -1.33 11.19
C THR A 66 15.20 -2.46 11.88
N HIS A 67 14.73 -3.48 11.14
CA HIS A 67 13.98 -4.63 11.67
C HIS A 67 12.70 -4.27 12.46
N CYS A 68 12.01 -3.19 12.10
CA CYS A 68 10.77 -2.75 12.74
C CYS A 68 9.51 -3.56 12.32
N THR A 69 9.66 -4.82 11.88
CA THR A 69 8.59 -5.64 11.27
C THR A 69 7.47 -6.00 12.24
N GLU A 70 7.74 -6.13 13.55
CA GLU A 70 6.74 -6.48 14.56
C GLU A 70 5.61 -5.46 14.69
N MET A 71 5.90 -4.17 14.46
CA MET A 71 4.89 -3.11 14.50
C MET A 71 3.89 -3.26 13.34
N PHE A 72 4.34 -3.71 12.17
CA PHE A 72 3.47 -3.90 11.01
C PHE A 72 2.54 -5.11 11.14
N HIS A 73 2.97 -6.17 11.85
CA HIS A 73 2.13 -7.34 12.15
C HIS A 73 0.89 -6.95 12.97
N MET A 74 1.08 -6.21 14.06
CA MET A 74 -0.02 -5.81 14.95
C MET A 74 -1.07 -4.94 14.24
N ILE A 75 -0.63 -4.09 13.29
CA ILE A 75 -1.52 -3.22 12.52
C ILE A 75 -2.29 -4.03 11.45
N ALA A 76 -1.62 -4.97 10.78
CA ALA A 76 -2.25 -5.84 9.79
C ALA A 76 -3.33 -6.73 10.43
N GLU A 77 -3.07 -7.31 11.61
CA GLU A 77 -4.05 -8.12 12.34
C GLU A 77 -5.25 -7.32 12.84
N GLY A 78 -5.05 -6.04 13.18
CA GLY A 78 -6.13 -5.16 13.67
C GLY A 78 -7.10 -4.68 12.60
N GLY A 79 -6.66 -4.63 11.33
CA GLY A 79 -7.47 -4.23 10.18
C GLY A 79 -7.89 -2.76 10.15
N ALA A 80 -8.46 -2.33 9.02
CA ALA A 80 -8.94 -0.96 8.85
C ALA A 80 -10.25 -0.72 9.65
N SER A 81 -10.28 0.35 10.43
CA SER A 81 -11.43 0.78 11.24
C SER A 81 -12.30 1.83 10.56
N ASP A 82 -11.70 2.72 9.79
CA ASP A 82 -12.36 3.87 9.18
C ASP A 82 -11.51 4.43 8.04
N ALA A 83 -12.14 5.03 7.04
CA ALA A 83 -11.44 5.70 5.95
C ALA A 83 -12.10 7.04 5.63
N ARG A 84 -11.29 8.09 5.54
CA ARG A 84 -11.69 9.36 4.91
C ARG A 84 -11.12 9.38 3.51
N VAL A 85 -11.97 9.59 2.51
CA VAL A 85 -11.60 9.59 1.10
C VAL A 85 -12.10 10.89 0.48
N ASP A 86 -11.17 11.67 -0.05
CA ASP A 86 -11.39 12.84 -0.88
C ASP A 86 -11.14 12.46 -2.36
N GLU A 87 -11.17 13.45 -3.27
CA GLU A 87 -11.04 13.22 -4.71
C GLU A 87 -9.69 12.56 -5.09
N ASP A 88 -8.59 13.12 -4.56
CA ASP A 88 -7.21 12.70 -4.86
C ASP A 88 -6.40 12.31 -3.62
N SER A 89 -7.00 12.35 -2.43
CA SER A 89 -6.34 11.99 -1.17
C SER A 89 -7.23 11.11 -0.32
N ALA A 90 -6.64 10.28 0.51
CA ALA A 90 -7.36 9.48 1.49
C ALA A 90 -6.53 9.26 2.76
N SER A 91 -7.21 8.92 3.85
CA SER A 91 -6.59 8.57 5.12
C SER A 91 -7.34 7.40 5.73
N VAL A 92 -6.67 6.28 5.88
CA VAL A 92 -7.23 5.03 6.41
C VAL A 92 -6.72 4.84 7.84
N ARG A 93 -7.62 4.60 8.79
CA ARG A 93 -7.29 4.38 10.20
C ARG A 93 -7.34 2.91 10.54
N PHE A 94 -6.27 2.36 11.12
CA PHE A 94 -6.17 0.99 11.59
C PHE A 94 -6.23 0.94 13.11
N VAL A 95 -6.81 -0.12 13.67
CA VAL A 95 -6.83 -0.34 15.13
C VAL A 95 -5.53 -1.04 15.53
N GLU A 96 -4.77 -0.46 16.44
CA GLU A 96 -3.53 -1.07 16.94
C GLU A 96 -3.58 -1.13 18.46
N GLY A 97 -3.84 -2.30 19.06
CA GLY A 97 -3.51 -2.64 20.47
C GLY A 97 -3.76 -1.60 21.60
N GLY A 98 -4.61 -0.57 21.40
CA GLY A 98 -4.77 0.57 22.31
C GLY A 98 -4.68 1.98 21.68
N GLY A 99 -4.37 2.10 20.39
CA GLY A 99 -4.28 3.33 19.60
C GLY A 99 -4.78 3.17 18.15
N PHE A 100 -4.59 4.20 17.33
CA PHE A 100 -4.96 4.21 15.91
C PHE A 100 -3.74 4.58 15.05
N ALA A 101 -3.40 3.75 14.06
CA ALA A 101 -2.44 4.10 13.01
C ALA A 101 -3.20 4.74 11.83
N THR A 102 -2.74 5.90 11.33
CA THR A 102 -3.35 6.54 10.15
C THR A 102 -2.41 6.44 8.97
N VAL A 103 -2.94 5.94 7.86
CA VAL A 103 -2.23 5.67 6.62
C VAL A 103 -2.69 6.69 5.59
N PRO A 104 -1.82 7.66 5.22
CA PRO A 104 -2.13 8.61 4.17
C PRO A 104 -1.99 7.93 2.82
N LEU A 105 -2.94 8.18 1.93
CA LEU A 105 -2.87 7.77 0.53
C LEU A 105 -3.14 8.96 -0.38
N VAL A 106 -2.52 8.93 -1.54
CA VAL A 106 -2.72 9.91 -2.61
C VAL A 106 -2.97 9.16 -3.90
N LYS A 107 -3.79 9.75 -4.77
CA LYS A 107 -4.02 9.23 -6.10
C LYS A 107 -2.96 9.79 -7.06
N VAL A 108 -2.19 8.91 -7.67
CA VAL A 108 -1.18 9.25 -8.69
C VAL A 108 -1.56 8.54 -9.97
N ASP A 109 -1.78 9.29 -11.05
CA ASP A 109 -2.17 8.76 -12.37
C ASP A 109 -3.43 7.86 -12.33
N GLY A 110 -4.35 8.14 -11.40
CA GLY A 110 -5.59 7.38 -11.21
C GLY A 110 -5.46 6.16 -10.28
N GLU A 111 -4.24 5.84 -9.82
CA GLU A 111 -3.96 4.75 -8.89
C GLU A 111 -3.71 5.28 -7.47
N TRP A 112 -4.27 4.61 -6.45
CA TRP A 112 -4.01 4.95 -5.05
C TRP A 112 -2.64 4.44 -4.61
N ARG A 113 -1.91 5.27 -3.88
CA ARG A 113 -0.57 4.96 -3.35
C ARG A 113 -0.43 5.49 -1.93
N VAL A 114 0.24 4.73 -1.07
CA VAL A 114 0.58 5.17 0.29
C VAL A 114 1.61 6.30 0.25
N ASP A 115 1.34 7.39 0.97
CA ASP A 115 2.15 8.62 0.91
C ASP A 115 2.49 9.21 2.28
N PHE A 116 3.37 8.52 3.01
CA PHE A 116 3.88 9.02 4.29
C PHE A 116 4.76 10.27 4.13
N ALA A 117 5.39 10.41 2.96
CA ALA A 117 6.27 11.52 2.66
C ALA A 117 5.52 12.87 2.65
N THR A 118 4.36 12.95 1.99
CA THR A 118 3.55 14.18 1.99
C THR A 118 2.98 14.50 3.37
N MET A 119 2.58 13.48 4.14
CA MET A 119 2.17 13.68 5.55
C MET A 119 3.32 14.31 6.35
N MET A 120 4.53 13.75 6.28
CA MET A 120 5.71 14.24 6.98
C MET A 120 6.08 15.67 6.57
N LYS A 121 6.00 16.01 5.28
CA LYS A 121 6.18 17.37 4.77
C LYS A 121 5.13 18.35 5.31
N GLY A 122 3.89 17.90 5.46
CA GLY A 122 2.81 18.68 6.09
C GLY A 122 3.11 19.03 7.55
N TYR A 123 3.67 18.10 8.31
CA TYR A 123 4.09 18.31 9.70
C TYR A 123 5.42 19.05 9.85
N MET A 124 6.29 19.00 8.84
CA MET A 124 7.57 19.73 8.83
C MET A 124 7.47 21.15 8.28
N LYS A 125 6.30 21.62 7.85
CA LYS A 125 6.13 23.04 7.52
C LYS A 125 6.31 23.81 8.84
N PRO A 126 7.43 24.55 9.03
CA PRO A 126 7.54 25.36 10.23
C PRO A 126 6.35 26.30 10.23
N GLU A 127 5.58 26.32 11.32
CA GLU A 127 4.65 27.43 11.52
C GLU A 127 5.45 28.71 11.27
N PRO A 128 4.93 29.69 10.50
CA PRO A 128 5.62 30.96 10.41
C PRO A 128 5.78 31.44 11.84
N VAL A 129 7.03 31.48 12.34
CA VAL A 129 7.35 32.18 13.57
C VAL A 129 6.82 33.58 13.33
N ASN A 130 5.69 33.86 13.98
CA ASN A 130 5.07 35.15 13.91
C ASN A 130 5.95 36.05 14.76
N THR A 131 7.05 36.54 14.17
CA THR A 131 7.91 37.57 14.74
C THR A 131 7.14 38.88 14.67
N SER A 132 6.03 38.94 15.39
CA SER A 132 5.40 40.19 15.79
C SER A 132 5.96 40.53 17.17
N LEU A 133 7.07 41.29 17.18
CA LEU A 133 7.40 42.41 18.07
C LEU A 133 8.89 42.79 17.93
#